data_AF-A0A6B3EPS0-F1
#
_entry.id   AF-A0A6B3EPS0-F1
#
_cell.length_a   1.000
_cell.length_b   1.000
_cell.length_c   1.000
_cell.angle_alpha   90.00
_cell.angle_beta   90.00
_cell.angle_gamma   90.00
#
_symmetry.space_group_name_H-M   'P 1'
#
loop_
_entity.id
_entity.type
_entity.pdbx_description
1 polymer ?
#
loop_
_entity_poly.entity_id
_entity_poly.type
_entity_poly.pdbx_seq_one_letter_code
_entity_poly.pdbx_strand_id
1 'polypeptide(L)'
;LVRPQAMDGTGFLGQAGQDVYHLKDDDLYLVGTSEVALAGYHMDEIIEADRLPLRYAGFSPCFRREAGSHGKDTRGIFRVHQFDKVEMFSYVDPADSEAEHRRLLDWEKQWLTSLGLPFRVIDVATGDLGSSAARKFDCEAWIPTQGKYRELTSTSDCTEFQARRLSIRMRDG
;
A
#
# COMPACT_ATOMS: atom_id res chain seq x y z
N LEU A 1 -2.87 -15.21 1.08
CA LEU A 1 -1.72 -15.69 1.89
C LEU A 1 -0.45 -15.46 1.10
N VAL A 2 0.66 -15.19 1.77
CA VAL A 2 1.98 -15.02 1.15
C VAL A 2 3.06 -15.67 2.01
N ARG A 3 4.20 -15.98 1.39
CA ARG A 3 5.39 -16.49 2.07
C ARG A 3 6.14 -15.37 2.80
N PRO A 4 6.99 -15.68 3.80
CA PRO A 4 7.72 -14.69 4.58
C PRO A 4 8.57 -13.73 3.75
N GLN A 5 9.16 -14.19 2.64
CA GLN A 5 10.02 -13.38 1.78
C GLN A 5 9.29 -12.17 1.20
N ALA A 6 8.05 -12.34 0.74
CA ALA A 6 7.25 -11.24 0.21
C ALA A 6 6.87 -10.23 1.30
N MET A 7 6.54 -10.72 2.50
CA MET A 7 6.19 -9.88 3.66
C MET A 7 7.39 -9.07 4.17
N ASP A 8 8.56 -9.70 4.26
CA ASP A 8 9.79 -9.01 4.68
C ASP A 8 10.28 -8.03 3.61
N GLY A 9 10.21 -8.43 2.34
CA GLY A 9 10.64 -7.61 1.23
C GLY A 9 9.85 -6.31 1.07
N THR A 10 8.57 -6.34 1.45
CA THR A 10 7.70 -5.15 1.46
C THR A 10 7.81 -4.31 2.74
N GLY A 11 8.53 -4.79 3.77
CA GLY A 11 8.76 -4.06 5.03
C GLY A 11 7.67 -4.25 6.10
N PHE A 12 6.64 -5.06 5.83
CA PHE A 12 5.52 -5.25 6.75
C PHE A 12 5.87 -6.03 8.03
N LEU A 13 6.95 -6.81 8.03
CA LEU A 13 7.40 -7.52 9.23
C LEU A 13 8.20 -6.63 10.21
N GLY A 14 8.57 -5.41 9.80
CA GLY A 14 9.24 -4.43 10.65
C GLY A 14 8.24 -3.69 11.55
N GLN A 15 8.04 -2.40 11.29
CA GLN A 15 7.19 -1.52 12.10
C GLN A 15 5.73 -2.01 12.23
N ALA A 16 5.22 -2.69 11.19
CA ALA A 16 3.84 -3.19 11.15
C ALA A 16 3.70 -4.66 11.61
N GLY A 17 4.77 -5.30 12.12
CA GLY A 17 4.77 -6.74 12.38
C GLY A 17 3.71 -7.21 13.38
N GLN A 18 3.33 -6.36 14.35
CA GLN A 18 2.27 -6.68 15.32
C GLN A 18 0.86 -6.68 14.72
N ASP A 19 0.67 -6.01 13.57
CA ASP A 19 -0.60 -5.89 12.87
C ASP A 19 -0.86 -7.01 11.86
N VAL A 20 0.12 -7.90 11.64
CA VAL A 20 0.03 -8.99 10.66
C VAL A 20 -0.42 -10.28 11.33
N TYR A 21 -1.37 -10.98 10.71
CA TYR A 21 -1.72 -12.36 11.09
C TYR A 21 -0.72 -13.37 10.49
N HIS A 22 -0.02 -14.11 11.36
CA HIS A 22 0.88 -15.21 10.99
C HIS A 22 0.24 -16.56 11.31
N LEU A 23 0.14 -17.42 10.30
CA LEU A 23 -0.28 -18.82 10.41
C LEU A 23 0.98 -19.64 10.66
N LYS A 24 1.28 -19.86 11.94
CA LYS A 24 2.56 -20.43 12.39
C LYS A 24 2.82 -21.84 11.87
N ASP A 25 1.78 -22.66 11.75
CA ASP A 25 1.91 -24.07 11.35
C ASP A 25 2.26 -24.21 9.86
N ASP A 26 1.89 -23.23 9.03
CA ASP A 26 2.12 -23.22 7.59
C ASP A 26 3.27 -22.29 7.18
N ASP A 27 3.76 -21.46 8.12
CA ASP A 27 4.66 -20.34 7.88
C ASP A 27 4.18 -19.38 6.77
N LEU A 28 2.90 -18.99 6.85
CA LEU A 28 2.26 -18.08 5.90
C LEU A 28 1.62 -16.89 6.62
N TYR A 29 1.48 -15.78 5.88
CA TYR A 29 0.86 -14.57 6.40
C TYR A 29 -0.42 -14.23 5.63
N LEU A 30 -1.47 -13.81 6.37
CA LEU A 30 -2.58 -13.09 5.76
C LEU A 30 -2.13 -11.65 5.51
N VAL A 31 -2.36 -11.16 4.29
CA VAL A 31 -1.88 -9.84 3.88
C VAL A 31 -2.85 -8.74 4.31
N GLY A 32 -2.32 -7.63 4.79
CA GLY A 32 -3.10 -6.41 5.11
C GLY A 32 -3.40 -5.52 3.90
N THR A 33 -2.92 -5.93 2.71
CA THR A 33 -3.09 -5.29 1.40
C THR A 33 -2.61 -6.24 0.30
N SER A 34 -3.19 -6.19 -0.90
CA SER A 34 -2.66 -6.90 -2.08
C SER A 34 -1.29 -6.38 -2.54
N GLU A 35 -0.83 -5.22 -2.06
CA GLU A 35 0.52 -4.70 -2.27
C GLU A 35 1.60 -5.77 -2.07
N VAL A 36 1.48 -6.58 -1.00
CA VAL A 36 2.50 -7.60 -0.69
C VAL A 36 2.62 -8.65 -1.78
N ALA A 37 1.47 -9.11 -2.28
CA ALA A 37 1.43 -10.10 -3.35
C ALA A 37 1.84 -9.49 -4.69
N LEU A 38 1.43 -8.24 -4.97
CA LEU A 38 1.77 -7.52 -6.19
C LEU A 38 3.26 -7.20 -6.26
N ALA A 39 3.86 -6.72 -5.16
CA ALA A 39 5.30 -6.45 -5.07
C ALA A 39 6.13 -7.73 -5.20
N GLY A 40 5.68 -8.84 -4.60
CA GLY A 40 6.32 -10.15 -4.72
C GLY A 40 6.13 -10.84 -6.08
N TYR A 41 5.29 -10.30 -6.96
CA TYR A 41 4.93 -10.95 -8.23
C TYR A 41 6.13 -11.10 -9.18
N HIS A 42 7.02 -10.10 -9.20
CA HIS A 42 8.27 -10.09 -9.98
C HIS A 42 9.52 -10.32 -9.12
N MET A 43 9.38 -10.96 -7.95
CA MET A 43 10.51 -11.27 -7.08
C MET A 43 11.57 -12.11 -7.83
N ASP A 44 12.85 -11.75 -7.66
CA ASP A 44 14.00 -12.33 -8.36
C ASP A 44 14.00 -12.18 -9.90
N GLU A 45 13.16 -11.30 -10.45
CA GLU A 45 13.09 -11.03 -11.89
C GLU A 45 14.01 -9.87 -12.34
N ILE A 46 14.49 -9.96 -13.58
CA ILE A 46 15.06 -8.83 -14.32
C ILE A 46 14.03 -8.41 -15.38
N ILE A 47 13.47 -7.21 -15.23
CA ILE A 47 12.48 -6.63 -16.14
C ILE A 47 13.22 -5.83 -17.22
N GLU A 48 12.85 -6.04 -18.48
CA GLU A 48 13.38 -5.26 -19.59
C GLU A 48 12.78 -3.83 -19.57
N ALA A 49 13.63 -2.81 -19.74
CA ALA A 49 13.22 -1.41 -19.57
C ALA A 49 12.05 -1.00 -20.51
N ASP A 50 11.98 -1.57 -21.70
CA ASP A 50 10.92 -1.31 -22.69
C ASP A 50 9.53 -1.84 -22.29
N ARG A 51 9.45 -2.69 -21.27
CA ARG A 51 8.20 -3.18 -20.69
C ARG A 51 7.66 -2.28 -19.59
N LEU A 52 8.45 -1.33 -19.09
CA LEU A 52 8.02 -0.41 -18.03
C LEU A 52 7.24 0.78 -18.62
N PRO A 53 6.24 1.31 -17.90
CA PRO A 53 5.77 0.85 -16.59
C PRO A 53 4.84 -0.37 -16.67
N LEU A 54 4.99 -1.32 -15.75
CA LEU A 54 4.03 -2.40 -15.53
C LEU A 54 3.05 -1.96 -14.44
N ARG A 55 1.76 -1.88 -14.78
CA ARG A 55 0.71 -1.43 -13.86
C ARG A 55 -0.26 -2.57 -13.56
N TYR A 56 -0.52 -2.78 -12.28
CA TYR A 56 -1.43 -3.81 -11.80
C TYR A 56 -2.51 -3.22 -10.91
N ALA A 57 -3.69 -3.83 -10.96
CA ALA A 57 -4.77 -3.61 -10.03
C ALA A 57 -5.13 -4.93 -9.34
N GLY A 58 -5.10 -4.97 -8.01
CA GLY A 58 -5.44 -6.16 -7.23
C GLY A 58 -6.66 -5.91 -6.36
N PHE A 59 -7.72 -6.72 -6.53
CA PHE A 59 -8.85 -6.75 -5.60
C PHE A 59 -8.68 -7.92 -4.63
N SER A 60 -8.68 -7.65 -3.32
CA SER A 60 -8.56 -8.71 -2.32
C SER A 60 -9.16 -8.34 -0.95
N PRO A 61 -9.56 -9.35 -0.15
CA PRO A 61 -9.76 -9.17 1.27
C PRO A 61 -8.41 -8.90 1.96
N CYS A 62 -8.38 -7.88 2.80
CA CYS A 62 -7.24 -7.41 3.57
C CYS A 62 -7.44 -7.71 5.06
N PHE A 63 -6.40 -8.20 5.73
CA PHE A 63 -6.47 -8.64 7.12
C PHE A 63 -5.50 -7.85 8.01
N ARG A 64 -6.00 -7.21 9.06
CA ARG A 64 -5.19 -6.43 10.02
C ARG A 64 -5.60 -6.74 11.46
N ARG A 65 -4.63 -6.95 12.35
CA ARG A 65 -4.93 -7.19 13.78
C ARG A 65 -5.38 -5.93 14.50
N GLU A 66 -5.09 -4.75 13.94
CA GLU A 66 -5.42 -3.46 14.54
C GLU A 66 -4.90 -3.36 15.99
N ALA A 67 -3.71 -3.91 16.23
CA ALA A 67 -3.06 -3.94 17.52
C ALA A 67 -2.76 -2.51 17.99
N GLY A 68 -3.05 -2.20 19.26
CA GLY A 68 -2.87 -0.86 19.81
C GLY A 68 -4.00 0.14 19.50
N SER A 69 -5.06 -0.27 18.79
CA SER A 69 -6.23 0.57 18.52
C SER A 69 -7.35 0.46 19.58
N HIS A 70 -7.10 -0.19 20.72
CA HIS A 70 -8.11 -0.44 21.76
C HIS A 70 -8.94 0.81 22.09
N GLY A 71 -10.25 0.73 21.88
CA GLY A 71 -11.21 1.79 22.18
C GLY A 71 -11.34 2.89 21.12
N LYS A 72 -10.56 2.87 20.03
CA LYS A 72 -10.68 3.83 18.92
C LYS A 72 -11.51 3.23 17.78
N ASP A 73 -12.45 4.02 17.24
CA ASP A 73 -13.28 3.67 16.07
C ASP A 73 -13.99 2.31 16.15
N THR A 74 -14.38 1.89 17.36
CA THR A 74 -14.92 0.54 17.63
C THR A 74 -16.31 0.27 17.07
N ARG A 75 -16.99 1.29 16.53
CA ARG A 75 -18.34 1.17 15.96
C ARG A 75 -18.32 1.38 14.45
N GLY A 76 -18.97 0.46 13.73
CA GLY A 76 -19.12 0.52 12.28
C GLY A 76 -18.02 -0.25 11.56
N ILE A 77 -17.75 0.13 10.31
CA ILE A 77 -16.80 -0.57 9.41
C ILE A 77 -15.52 0.24 9.16
N PHE A 78 -15.30 1.34 9.89
CA PHE A 78 -14.19 2.24 9.62
C PHE A 78 -12.83 1.63 9.99
N ARG A 79 -12.78 0.85 11.07
CA ARG A 79 -11.60 0.09 11.50
C ARG A 79 -12.04 -1.32 11.86
N VAL A 80 -11.61 -2.29 11.08
CA VAL A 80 -12.06 -3.69 11.16
C VAL A 80 -10.91 -4.63 10.85
N HIS A 81 -11.01 -5.88 11.32
CA HIS A 81 -9.97 -6.88 11.06
C HIS A 81 -9.91 -7.36 9.61
N GLN A 82 -11.04 -7.26 8.89
CA GLN A 82 -11.14 -7.65 7.49
C GLN A 82 -11.92 -6.59 6.72
N PHE A 83 -11.36 -6.15 5.60
CA PHE A 83 -12.00 -5.23 4.66
C PHE A 83 -11.56 -5.54 3.23
N ASP A 84 -12.35 -5.13 2.24
CA ASP A 84 -11.97 -5.28 0.84
C ASP A 84 -11.26 -4.03 0.34
N LYS A 85 -10.26 -4.22 -0.52
CA LYS A 85 -9.52 -3.13 -1.16
C LYS A 85 -9.18 -3.46 -2.60
N VAL A 86 -9.26 -2.44 -3.45
CA VAL A 86 -8.61 -2.42 -4.76
C VAL A 86 -7.30 -1.67 -4.61
N GLU A 87 -6.18 -2.35 -4.84
CA GLU A 87 -4.84 -1.76 -4.78
C GLU A 87 -4.32 -1.48 -6.18
N MET A 88 -3.65 -0.34 -6.35
CA MET A 88 -2.85 -0.04 -7.53
C MET A 88 -1.38 -0.26 -7.20
N PHE A 89 -0.64 -0.93 -8.09
CA PHE A 89 0.79 -1.14 -7.93
C PHE A 89 1.50 -0.97 -9.28
N SER A 90 2.58 -0.19 -9.29
CA SER A 90 3.34 0.08 -10.51
C SER A 90 4.81 -0.27 -10.31
N TYR A 91 5.36 -1.05 -11.25
CA TYR A 91 6.80 -1.13 -11.47
C TYR A 91 7.15 -0.13 -12.55
N VAL A 92 8.13 0.72 -12.27
CA VAL A 92 8.49 1.86 -13.14
C VAL A 92 10.01 2.00 -13.24
N ASP A 93 10.45 2.68 -14.29
CA ASP A 93 11.81 3.19 -14.35
C ASP A 93 12.03 4.15 -13.16
N PRO A 94 13.14 4.05 -12.41
CA PRO A 94 13.42 4.96 -11.30
C PRO A 94 13.28 6.45 -11.65
N ALA A 95 13.62 6.84 -12.89
CA ALA A 95 13.50 8.21 -13.37
C ALA A 95 12.04 8.71 -13.47
N ASP A 96 11.08 7.79 -13.60
CA ASP A 96 9.65 8.08 -13.73
C ASP A 96 8.87 7.90 -12.43
N SER A 97 9.52 7.48 -11.33
CA SER A 97 8.87 7.15 -10.05
C SER A 97 7.98 8.27 -9.49
N GLU A 98 8.50 9.50 -9.40
CA GLU A 98 7.72 10.64 -8.90
C GLU A 98 6.51 10.95 -9.82
N ALA A 99 6.70 10.86 -11.14
CA ALA A 99 5.63 11.11 -12.10
C ALA A 99 4.52 10.05 -12.02
N GLU A 100 4.89 8.78 -11.79
CA GLU A 100 3.92 7.71 -11.55
C GLU A 100 3.21 7.87 -10.21
N HIS A 101 3.92 8.26 -9.14
CA HIS A 101 3.31 8.51 -7.83
C HIS A 101 2.23 9.61 -7.91
N ARG A 102 2.52 10.69 -8.65
CA ARG A 102 1.53 11.74 -8.96
C ARG A 102 0.35 11.21 -9.76
N ARG A 103 0.58 10.32 -10.72
CA ARG A 103 -0.47 9.68 -11.53
C ARG A 103 -1.40 8.80 -10.69
N LEU A 104 -0.84 8.00 -9.76
CA LEU A 104 -1.63 7.20 -8.82
C LEU A 104 -2.50 8.10 -7.93
N LEU A 105 -1.93 9.17 -7.38
CA LEU A 105 -2.68 10.16 -6.60
C LEU A 105 -3.80 10.79 -7.43
N ASP A 106 -3.54 11.13 -8.70
CA ASP A 106 -4.57 11.68 -9.60
C ASP A 106 -5.74 10.71 -9.82
N TRP A 107 -5.48 9.41 -9.94
CA TRP A 107 -6.53 8.41 -10.04
C TRP A 107 -7.35 8.28 -8.75
N GLU A 108 -6.71 8.30 -7.58
CA GLU A 108 -7.42 8.31 -6.29
C GLU A 108 -8.36 9.51 -6.18
N LYS A 109 -7.87 10.70 -6.53
CA LYS A 109 -8.66 11.95 -6.51
C LYS A 109 -9.83 11.90 -7.50
N GLN A 110 -9.60 11.38 -8.71
CA GLN A 110 -10.65 11.22 -9.71
C GLN A 110 -11.74 10.27 -9.22
N TRP A 111 -11.35 9.15 -8.61
CA TRP A 111 -12.27 8.19 -8.04
C TRP A 111 -13.12 8.81 -6.92
N LEU A 112 -12.49 9.44 -5.92
CA LEU A 112 -13.21 10.11 -4.83
C LEU A 112 -14.15 11.22 -5.33
N THR A 113 -13.70 11.99 -6.34
CA THR A 113 -14.52 13.02 -6.98
C THR A 113 -15.74 12.40 -7.69
N SER A 114 -15.56 11.28 -8.39
CA SER A 114 -16.65 10.59 -9.09
C SER A 114 -17.73 10.06 -8.14
N LEU A 115 -17.36 9.75 -6.90
CA LEU A 115 -18.28 9.35 -5.83
C LEU A 115 -18.95 10.56 -5.16
N GLY A 116 -18.62 11.79 -5.55
CA GLY A 116 -19.14 13.01 -4.94
C GLY A 116 -18.65 13.24 -3.51
N LEU A 117 -17.52 12.65 -3.12
CA LEU A 117 -16.97 12.78 -1.77
C LEU A 117 -16.10 14.04 -1.67
N PRO A 118 -16.38 14.97 -0.75
CA PRO A 118 -15.45 16.06 -0.44
C PRO A 118 -14.24 15.50 0.33
N PHE A 119 -13.04 15.76 -0.18
CA PHE A 119 -11.79 15.27 0.42
C PHE A 119 -10.69 16.34 0.43
N ARG A 120 -9.64 16.08 1.20
CA ARG A 120 -8.37 16.81 1.19
C ARG A 120 -7.21 15.85 0.95
N VAL A 121 -6.11 16.37 0.42
CA VAL A 121 -4.87 15.60 0.24
C VAL A 121 -3.86 16.06 1.29
N ILE A 122 -3.26 15.10 1.99
CA ILE A 122 -2.20 15.33 2.97
C ILE A 122 -0.89 14.78 2.41
N ASP A 123 0.16 15.60 2.38
CA ASP A 123 1.54 15.15 2.19
C ASP A 123 2.08 14.73 3.56
N VAL A 124 2.31 13.44 3.75
CA VAL A 124 2.53 12.85 5.08
C VAL A 124 3.92 13.21 5.59
N ALA A 125 3.99 13.71 6.83
CA ALA A 125 5.25 14.09 7.45
C ALA A 125 6.16 12.88 7.68
N THR A 126 7.47 13.09 7.65
CA THR A 126 8.48 12.02 7.73
C THR A 126 8.34 11.13 8.96
N GLY A 127 7.89 11.67 10.11
CA GLY A 127 7.68 10.90 11.34
C GLY A 127 6.49 9.94 11.30
N ASP A 128 5.57 10.15 10.36
CA ASP A 128 4.36 9.34 10.18
C ASP A 128 4.45 8.42 8.94
N LEU A 129 5.60 8.40 8.25
CA LEU A 129 5.84 7.49 7.13
C LEU A 129 6.07 6.05 7.63
N GLY A 130 5.52 5.08 6.90
CA GLY A 130 5.86 3.68 7.08
C GLY A 130 7.25 3.38 6.51
N SER A 131 7.89 2.32 7.02
CA SER A 131 9.29 1.98 6.72
C SER A 131 9.67 1.89 5.24
N SER A 132 8.74 1.57 4.34
CA SER A 132 8.99 1.41 2.91
C SER A 132 8.83 2.69 2.09
N ALA A 133 8.09 3.68 2.60
CA ALA A 133 7.70 4.85 1.83
C ALA A 133 8.76 5.96 1.93
N ALA A 134 9.26 6.42 0.79
CA ALA A 134 10.06 7.63 0.69
C ALA A 134 9.18 8.89 0.69
N ARG A 135 7.97 8.79 0.14
CA ARG A 135 6.92 9.82 0.17
C ARG A 135 5.55 9.16 0.16
N LYS A 136 4.59 9.73 0.87
CA LYS A 136 3.20 9.25 0.94
C LYS A 136 2.22 10.41 0.86
N PHE A 137 1.14 10.22 0.10
CA PHE A 137 -0.02 11.10 0.11
C PHE A 137 -1.24 10.34 0.61
N ASP A 138 -1.99 10.96 1.51
CA ASP A 138 -3.26 10.44 1.99
C ASP A 138 -4.41 11.31 1.48
N CYS A 139 -5.44 10.68 0.90
CA CYS A 139 -6.69 11.36 0.61
C CYS A 139 -7.67 11.08 1.74
N GLU A 140 -8.02 12.14 2.47
CA GLU A 140 -8.95 12.07 3.58
C GLU A 140 -10.31 12.64 3.17
N ALA A 141 -11.38 11.87 3.28
CA ALA A 141 -12.74 12.32 3.01
C ALA A 141 -13.42 12.84 4.27
N TRP A 142 -14.31 13.83 4.10
CA TRP A 142 -15.14 14.33 5.20
C TRP A 142 -16.20 13.29 5.60
N ILE A 143 -16.25 12.93 6.88
CA ILE A 143 -17.26 12.03 7.43
C ILE A 143 -18.27 12.84 8.27
N PRO A 144 -19.47 13.17 7.74
CA PRO A 144 -20.40 14.09 8.41
C PRO A 144 -20.80 13.66 9.83
N THR A 145 -21.02 12.36 10.04
CA THR A 145 -21.40 11.80 11.34
C THR A 145 -20.30 11.90 12.40
N GLN A 146 -19.05 12.14 11.98
CA GLN A 146 -17.90 12.31 12.88
C GLN A 146 -17.40 13.76 12.94
N GLY A 147 -17.87 14.65 12.05
CA GLY A 147 -17.44 16.05 11.99
C GLY A 147 -15.94 16.24 11.72
N LYS A 148 -15.31 15.33 10.97
CA LYS A 148 -13.87 15.38 10.66
C LYS A 148 -13.54 14.66 9.35
N TYR A 149 -12.37 15.00 8.79
CA TYR A 149 -11.74 14.26 7.69
C TYR A 149 -11.11 12.96 8.20
N ARG A 150 -11.18 11.90 7.40
CA ARG A 150 -10.62 10.57 7.69
C ARG A 150 -10.00 9.96 6.44
N GLU A 151 -8.83 9.34 6.58
CA GLU A 151 -8.13 8.63 5.50
C GLU A 151 -9.03 7.58 4.83
N LEU A 152 -9.10 7.61 3.50
CA LEU A 152 -9.76 6.59 2.67
C LEU A 152 -8.81 5.93 1.68
N THR A 153 -7.86 6.68 1.12
CA THR A 153 -6.83 6.15 0.21
C THR A 153 -5.47 6.69 0.60
N SER A 154 -4.45 5.93 0.20
CA SER A 154 -3.06 6.26 0.43
C SER A 154 -2.23 5.78 -0.76
N THR A 155 -1.34 6.62 -1.25
CA THR A 155 -0.38 6.24 -2.29
C THR A 155 1.03 6.63 -1.88
N SER A 156 1.98 5.73 -2.11
CA SER A 156 3.37 5.88 -1.68
C SER A 156 4.33 5.64 -2.84
N ASP A 157 5.41 6.41 -2.87
CA ASP A 157 6.61 6.07 -3.63
C ASP A 157 7.57 5.35 -2.69
N CYS A 158 7.91 4.11 -3.03
CA CYS A 158 8.85 3.28 -2.27
C CYS A 158 10.28 3.37 -2.83
N THR A 159 10.50 4.14 -3.89
CA THR A 159 11.76 4.21 -4.65
C THR A 159 12.28 2.80 -4.95
N GLU A 160 13.46 2.47 -4.43
CA GLU A 160 14.11 1.17 -4.63
C GLU A 160 14.00 0.27 -3.39
N PHE A 161 13.32 0.69 -2.31
CA PHE A 161 13.29 -0.03 -1.04
C PHE A 161 12.79 -1.47 -1.21
N GLN A 162 11.60 -1.63 -1.80
CA GLN A 162 10.99 -2.94 -2.01
C GLN A 162 11.74 -3.73 -3.10
N ALA A 163 12.11 -3.07 -4.19
CA ALA A 163 12.83 -3.68 -5.30
C ALA A 163 14.15 -4.32 -4.84
N ARG A 164 14.94 -3.62 -4.01
CA ARG A 164 16.19 -4.15 -3.44
C ARG A 164 15.96 -5.40 -2.57
N ARG A 165 14.94 -5.39 -1.73
CA ARG A 165 14.67 -6.50 -0.80
C ARG A 165 14.05 -7.71 -1.48
N LEU A 166 13.40 -7.51 -2.63
CA LEU A 166 12.78 -8.57 -3.45
C LEU A 166 13.63 -8.94 -4.68
N SER A 167 14.88 -8.46 -4.76
CA SER A 167 15.83 -8.72 -5.86
C SER A 167 15.31 -8.36 -7.27
N ILE A 168 14.42 -7.37 -7.37
CA ILE A 168 13.79 -6.94 -8.62
C ILE A 168 14.70 -5.92 -9.28
N ARG A 169 15.10 -6.18 -10.52
CA ARG A 169 16.04 -5.33 -11.26
C ARG A 169 15.49 -4.97 -12.62
N MET A 170 15.96 -3.85 -13.16
CA MET A 170 15.76 -3.48 -14.55
C MET A 170 17.03 -3.80 -15.33
N ARG A 171 16.89 -4.24 -16.59
CA ARG A 171 18.01 -4.25 -17.54
C ARG A 171 17.98 -2.95 -18.33
N ASP A 172 19.06 -2.18 -18.22
CA ASP A 172 19.29 -1.02 -19.08
C ASP A 172 19.49 -1.50 -20.53
N GLY A 173 18.81 -0.85 -21.47
CA GLY A 173 18.92 -1.14 -22.91
C GLY A 173 20.25 -0.72 -23.52
#